data_AF-A0A358V251-F1
#
_entry.id   AF-A0A358V251-F1
#
_cell.length_a   1.000
_cell.length_b   1.000
_cell.length_c   1.000
_cell.angle_alpha   90.00
_cell.angle_beta   90.00
_cell.angle_gamma   90.00
#
_symmetry.space_group_name_H-M   'P 1'
#
loop_
_entity.id
_entity.type
_entity.pdbx_description
1 polymer ?
#
loop_
_entity_poly.entity_id
_entity_poly.type
_entity_poly.pdbx_seq_one_letter_code
_entity_poly.pdbx_strand_id
1 'polypeptide(L)'
;MPIVAATSSQEPICKEKINSSPLRLFDATKALVEKLKPRKIIKIREFGSLRSSNNSPIEYVNLKLHKEQLMNSDMMLKEDKRIISESALLLERLPNRTIVEICSASNLLRELFTQKGAGTLIKAGRSIKIYDSLEDLSSVRLRALIQKAFGRSLIRSYFTKQKEKFKTIIVDPDYKGAVIVKEVEGLNYLDKFAVRPEARGEGIATDLWQMLLHHHDSFFWRSRPDNSINGWYFEKASGCVKTDKWFVFWRNLTEAEINKAIELAQAIKPTLI
;
A
#
# COMPACT_ATOMS: atom_id res chain seq x y z
N MET A 1 -3.46 -20.79 -12.58
CA MET A 1 -2.53 -19.74 -12.06
C MET A 1 -1.27 -20.45 -11.60
N PRO A 2 -0.07 -20.13 -12.10
CA PRO A 2 1.16 -20.72 -11.57
C PRO A 2 1.60 -19.95 -10.32
N ILE A 3 1.74 -20.67 -9.20
CA ILE A 3 2.33 -20.19 -7.93
C ILE A 3 3.70 -20.88 -7.83
N VAL A 4 4.76 -20.10 -7.57
CA VAL A 4 6.12 -20.62 -7.36
C VAL A 4 6.50 -20.37 -5.90
N ALA A 5 6.81 -21.44 -5.17
CA ALA A 5 7.31 -21.39 -3.79
C ALA A 5 8.72 -21.97 -3.74
N ALA A 6 9.65 -21.27 -3.07
CA ALA A 6 11.01 -21.73 -2.85
C ALA A 6 11.30 -21.80 -1.34
N THR A 7 11.84 -22.92 -0.88
CA THR A 7 12.26 -23.15 0.52
C THR A 7 13.78 -23.27 0.58
N SER A 8 14.38 -22.89 1.71
CA SER A 8 15.79 -23.18 2.01
C SER A 8 15.86 -24.14 3.18
N SER A 9 16.25 -25.39 2.92
CA SER A 9 16.73 -26.36 3.92
C SER A 9 17.73 -27.31 3.26
N GLN A 10 18.75 -27.72 4.01
CA GLN A 10 20.04 -28.31 3.60
C GLN A 10 19.96 -29.67 2.84
N GLU A 11 21.06 -30.02 2.13
CA GLU A 11 21.31 -31.07 1.11
C GLU A 11 21.32 -32.57 1.58
N PRO A 12 21.66 -33.59 0.75
CA PRO A 12 21.02 -34.06 -0.49
C PRO A 12 20.80 -35.60 -0.54
N ILE A 13 19.85 -36.10 -1.36
CA ILE A 13 19.82 -37.51 -1.82
C ILE A 13 19.78 -37.52 -3.35
N CYS A 14 20.94 -37.43 -3.99
CA CYS A 14 21.21 -38.03 -5.30
C CYS A 14 22.70 -37.84 -5.66
N LYS A 15 23.43 -38.94 -5.78
CA LYS A 15 24.80 -38.98 -6.30
C LYS A 15 24.75 -39.21 -7.81
N GLU A 16 24.49 -38.15 -8.57
CA GLU A 16 24.98 -38.07 -9.95
C GLU A 16 25.88 -36.83 -10.03
N LYS A 17 27.13 -37.01 -10.47
CA LYS A 17 28.10 -35.93 -10.64
C LYS A 17 27.67 -35.04 -11.81
N ILE A 18 26.76 -34.12 -11.54
CA ILE A 18 26.56 -32.95 -12.40
C ILE A 18 27.75 -32.02 -12.12
N ASN A 19 28.61 -31.86 -13.11
CA ASN A 19 29.79 -30.98 -13.06
C ASN A 19 29.37 -29.51 -13.21
N SER A 20 28.39 -29.08 -12.41
CA SER A 20 27.93 -27.70 -12.31
C SER A 20 28.24 -27.20 -10.91
N SER A 21 28.86 -26.03 -10.79
CA SER A 21 28.94 -25.31 -9.51
C SER A 21 27.56 -25.34 -8.82
N PRO A 22 27.48 -25.50 -7.48
CA PRO A 22 26.20 -25.62 -6.79
C PRO A 22 25.32 -24.44 -7.20
N LEU A 23 24.19 -24.73 -7.85
CA LEU A 23 23.28 -23.72 -8.36
C LEU A 23 22.78 -22.92 -7.16
N ARG A 24 23.17 -21.65 -7.05
CA ARG A 24 22.71 -20.81 -5.95
C ARG A 24 21.21 -20.67 -6.06
N LEU A 25 20.49 -20.81 -4.94
CA LEU A 25 19.03 -20.74 -4.91
C LEU A 25 18.47 -19.50 -5.60
N PHE A 26 19.15 -18.36 -5.47
CA PHE A 26 18.76 -17.12 -6.14
C PHE A 26 18.86 -17.22 -7.66
N ASP A 27 19.94 -17.80 -8.20
CA ASP A 27 20.15 -17.96 -9.64
C ASP A 27 19.11 -18.92 -10.25
N ALA A 28 18.79 -20.01 -9.55
CA ALA A 28 17.72 -20.94 -9.91
C ALA A 28 16.36 -20.22 -9.94
N THR A 29 16.05 -19.48 -8.88
CA THR A 29 14.80 -18.72 -8.74
C THR A 29 14.67 -17.70 -9.86
N LYS A 30 15.74 -16.94 -10.13
CA LYS A 30 15.79 -15.93 -11.17
C LYS A 30 15.49 -16.52 -12.55
N ALA A 31 16.17 -17.61 -12.92
CA ALA A 31 15.92 -18.28 -14.20
C ALA A 31 14.47 -18.76 -14.33
N LEU A 32 13.90 -19.30 -13.24
CA LEU A 32 12.52 -19.79 -13.22
C LEU A 32 11.50 -18.66 -13.37
N VAL A 33 11.63 -17.58 -12.61
CA VAL A 33 10.65 -16.48 -12.64
C VAL A 33 10.73 -15.67 -13.93
N GLU A 34 11.92 -15.50 -14.51
CA GLU A 34 12.10 -14.85 -15.82
C GLU A 34 11.37 -15.62 -16.93
N LYS A 35 11.37 -16.96 -16.85
CA LYS A 35 10.67 -17.83 -17.81
C LYS A 35 9.15 -17.85 -17.58
N LEU A 36 8.70 -18.00 -16.33
CA LEU A 36 7.29 -18.18 -16.00
C LEU A 36 6.51 -16.86 -15.93
N LYS A 37 7.19 -15.73 -15.69
CA LYS A 37 6.60 -14.40 -15.47
C LYS A 37 5.40 -14.43 -14.50
N PRO A 38 5.57 -14.99 -13.30
CA PRO A 38 4.46 -15.23 -12.38
C PRO A 38 3.86 -13.92 -11.87
N ARG A 39 2.61 -13.96 -11.39
CA ARG A 39 2.01 -12.81 -10.70
C ARG A 39 2.50 -12.66 -9.26
N LYS A 40 2.80 -13.78 -8.60
CA LYS A 40 3.29 -13.81 -7.21
C LYS A 40 4.53 -14.70 -7.12
N ILE A 41 5.52 -14.25 -6.36
CA ILE A 41 6.70 -15.01 -5.95
C ILE A 41 6.65 -15.07 -4.43
N ILE A 42 6.62 -16.26 -3.85
CA ILE A 42 6.47 -16.41 -2.39
C ILE A 42 7.75 -16.97 -1.81
N LYS A 43 8.34 -16.24 -0.87
CA LYS A 43 9.53 -16.64 -0.11
C LYS A 43 9.11 -17.02 1.31
N ILE A 44 9.25 -18.30 1.64
CA ILE A 44 8.90 -18.83 2.95
C ILE A 44 10.14 -18.81 3.85
N ARG A 45 10.03 -18.24 5.05
CA ARG A 45 11.10 -18.22 6.06
C ARG A 45 10.56 -18.40 7.46
N GLU A 46 11.40 -18.87 8.38
CA GLU A 46 11.02 -19.16 9.77
C GLU A 46 10.45 -17.93 10.49
N PHE A 47 11.18 -16.80 10.45
CA PHE A 47 10.80 -15.57 11.14
C PHE A 47 9.69 -14.75 10.45
N GLY A 48 9.18 -15.21 9.30
CA GLY A 48 8.12 -14.54 8.54
C GLY A 48 8.55 -13.19 7.95
N SER A 49 7.79 -12.13 8.23
CA SER A 49 7.97 -10.79 7.66
C SER A 49 9.39 -10.23 7.81
N LEU A 50 9.77 -9.32 6.91
CA LEU A 50 10.90 -8.42 7.14
C LEU A 50 10.66 -7.58 8.39
N ARG A 51 11.73 -7.16 9.05
CA ARG A 51 11.65 -6.33 10.24
C ARG A 51 12.41 -5.02 10.08
N SER A 52 11.84 -3.96 10.65
CA SER A 52 12.48 -2.64 10.73
C SER A 52 13.54 -2.61 11.82
N SER A 53 14.25 -1.48 11.91
CA SER A 53 15.27 -1.21 12.93
C SER A 53 14.81 -1.40 14.37
N ASN A 54 13.54 -1.13 14.65
CA ASN A 54 12.90 -1.32 15.95
C ASN A 54 12.29 -2.73 16.13
N ASN A 55 12.70 -3.70 15.31
CA ASN A 55 12.21 -5.09 15.32
C ASN A 55 10.70 -5.25 15.04
N SER A 56 10.03 -4.21 14.54
CA SER A 56 8.61 -4.30 14.14
C SER A 56 8.47 -4.93 12.75
N PRO A 57 7.40 -5.69 12.48
CA PRO A 57 7.18 -6.26 11.16
C PRO A 57 6.91 -5.17 10.12
N ILE A 58 7.55 -5.28 8.96
CA ILE A 58 7.28 -4.42 7.79
C ILE A 58 6.23 -5.14 6.93
N GLU A 59 5.02 -4.62 6.87
CA GLU A 59 3.94 -5.22 6.08
C GLU A 59 4.10 -4.96 4.57
N TYR A 60 4.71 -3.84 4.19
CA TYR A 60 4.77 -3.38 2.81
C TYR A 60 6.07 -2.67 2.44
N VAL A 61 6.61 -3.00 1.26
CA VAL A 61 7.79 -2.36 0.67
C VAL A 61 7.51 -1.95 -0.77
N ASN A 62 7.48 -0.64 -1.02
CA ASN A 62 7.59 -0.07 -2.36
C ASN A 62 9.09 0.14 -2.66
N LEU A 63 9.67 -0.65 -3.56
CA LEU A 63 11.10 -0.59 -3.83
C LEU A 63 11.55 0.76 -4.43
N LYS A 64 10.69 1.47 -5.15
CA LYS A 64 11.03 2.81 -5.66
C LYS A 64 11.12 3.88 -4.57
N LEU A 65 10.43 3.69 -3.45
CA LEU A 65 10.37 4.69 -2.37
C LEU A 65 11.23 4.30 -1.17
N HIS A 66 11.21 3.01 -0.78
CA HIS A 66 11.76 2.57 0.50
C HIS A 66 13.13 1.88 0.35
N LYS A 67 13.54 1.43 -0.85
CA LYS A 67 14.76 0.60 -1.01
C LYS A 67 15.99 1.30 -0.46
N GLU A 68 16.25 2.54 -0.86
CA GLU A 68 17.44 3.27 -0.44
C GLU A 68 17.49 3.44 1.09
N GLN A 69 16.40 3.93 1.68
CA GLN A 69 16.28 4.09 3.13
C GLN A 69 16.47 2.77 3.90
N LEU A 70 15.85 1.68 3.44
CA LEU A 70 15.97 0.37 4.09
C LEU A 70 17.38 -0.21 3.96
N MET A 71 18.03 -0.02 2.80
CA MET A 71 19.41 -0.48 2.60
C MET A 71 20.41 0.30 3.48
N ASN A 72 20.17 1.58 3.71
CA ASN A 72 21.02 2.45 4.53
C ASN A 72 20.77 2.31 6.05
N SER A 73 19.76 1.54 6.49
CA SER A 73 19.45 1.38 7.92
C SER A 73 20.42 0.41 8.62
N ASP A 74 21.30 0.88 9.50
CA ASP A 74 22.28 0.03 10.18
C ASP A 74 21.69 -1.03 11.10
N MET A 75 20.48 -0.79 11.63
CA MET A 75 19.79 -1.67 12.56
C MET A 75 18.98 -2.78 11.86
N MET A 76 18.85 -2.74 10.54
CA MET A 76 18.14 -3.77 9.79
C MET A 76 19.03 -4.99 9.55
N LEU A 77 18.48 -6.19 9.78
CA LEU A 77 19.21 -7.44 9.60
C LEU A 77 19.79 -7.57 8.19
N LYS A 78 21.04 -8.05 8.10
CA LYS A 78 21.72 -8.30 6.81
C LYS A 78 20.91 -9.22 5.88
N GLU A 79 20.23 -10.21 6.46
CA GLU A 79 19.37 -11.11 5.70
C GLU A 79 18.19 -10.36 5.06
N ASP A 80 17.52 -9.48 5.81
CA ASP A 80 16.38 -8.72 5.31
C ASP A 80 16.80 -7.74 4.19
N LYS A 81 17.95 -7.06 4.35
CA LYS A 81 18.55 -6.24 3.28
C LYS A 81 18.86 -7.05 2.02
N ARG A 82 19.38 -8.28 2.19
CA ARG A 82 19.64 -9.20 1.07
C ARG A 82 18.33 -9.57 0.37
N ILE A 83 17.27 -9.89 1.12
CA ILE A 83 15.96 -10.22 0.53
C ILE A 83 15.39 -9.03 -0.26
N ILE A 84 15.50 -7.81 0.24
CA ILE A 84 15.08 -6.60 -0.49
C ILE A 84 15.87 -6.45 -1.79
N SER A 85 17.19 -6.62 -1.73
CA SER A 85 18.08 -6.50 -2.89
C SER A 85 17.77 -7.56 -3.95
N GLU A 86 17.64 -8.82 -3.55
CA GLU A 86 17.25 -9.94 -4.41
C GLU A 86 15.88 -9.69 -5.05
N SER A 87 14.89 -9.26 -4.25
CA SER A 87 13.54 -8.99 -4.74
C SER A 87 13.53 -7.85 -5.77
N ALA A 88 14.36 -6.82 -5.57
CA ALA A 88 14.52 -5.73 -6.54
C ALA A 88 15.07 -6.24 -7.87
N LEU A 89 16.13 -7.04 -7.83
CA LEU A 89 16.72 -7.62 -9.04
C LEU A 89 15.74 -8.52 -9.82
N LEU A 90 14.90 -9.29 -9.10
CA LEU A 90 13.85 -10.09 -9.74
C LEU A 90 12.80 -9.19 -10.39
N LEU A 91 12.28 -8.22 -9.65
CA LEU A 91 11.16 -7.39 -10.08
C LEU A 91 11.53 -6.41 -11.20
N GLU A 92 12.80 -6.01 -11.34
CA GLU A 92 13.32 -5.22 -12.47
C GLU A 92 13.10 -5.90 -13.84
N ARG A 93 13.02 -7.23 -13.87
CA ARG A 93 12.93 -8.04 -15.09
C ARG A 93 11.55 -8.64 -15.33
N LEU A 94 10.60 -8.35 -14.45
CA LEU A 94 9.26 -8.94 -14.47
C LEU A 94 8.20 -7.87 -14.77
N PRO A 95 7.01 -8.26 -15.24
CA PRO A 95 5.91 -7.32 -15.41
C PRO A 95 5.61 -6.56 -14.11
N ASN A 96 5.25 -5.28 -14.20
CA ASN A 96 4.95 -4.42 -13.03
C ASN A 96 3.87 -4.95 -12.08
N ARG A 97 3.03 -5.90 -12.55
CA ARG A 97 2.01 -6.59 -11.76
C ARG A 97 2.56 -7.70 -10.86
N THR A 98 3.82 -8.09 -11.04
CA THR A 98 4.44 -9.14 -10.25
C THR A 98 4.80 -8.61 -8.88
N ILE A 99 4.50 -9.40 -7.85
CA ILE A 99 4.80 -9.08 -6.46
C ILE A 99 5.63 -10.18 -5.82
N VAL A 100 6.42 -9.82 -4.81
CA VAL A 100 7.12 -10.77 -3.94
C VAL A 100 6.47 -10.72 -2.56
N GLU A 101 6.06 -11.86 -2.03
CA GLU A 101 5.48 -11.99 -0.68
C GLU A 101 6.44 -12.80 0.19
N ILE A 102 6.66 -12.35 1.43
CA ILE A 102 7.54 -13.00 2.39
C ILE A 102 6.72 -13.35 3.62
N CYS A 103 6.62 -14.64 3.95
CA CYS A 103 5.82 -15.08 5.09
C CYS A 103 6.43 -16.30 5.75
N SER A 104 5.88 -16.68 6.92
CA SER A 104 6.16 -17.99 7.52
C SER A 104 5.27 -19.06 6.88
N ALA A 105 5.68 -20.33 7.01
CA ALA A 105 4.88 -21.46 6.53
C ALA A 105 3.48 -21.47 7.18
N SER A 106 3.40 -21.18 8.48
CA SER A 106 2.15 -21.07 9.24
C SER A 106 1.24 -19.93 8.76
N ASN A 107 1.79 -18.90 8.12
CA ASN A 107 1.04 -17.74 7.63
C ASN A 107 0.76 -17.78 6.12
N LEU A 108 1.21 -18.82 5.41
CA LEU A 108 1.11 -18.88 3.95
C LEU A 108 -0.31 -18.74 3.43
N LEU A 109 -1.27 -19.47 4.01
CA LEU A 109 -2.67 -19.39 3.59
C LEU A 109 -3.26 -18.00 3.86
N ARG A 110 -2.88 -17.39 4.99
CA ARG A 110 -3.32 -16.04 5.36
C ARG A 110 -2.76 -15.00 4.38
N GLU A 111 -1.50 -15.14 3.97
CA GLU A 111 -0.88 -14.28 2.96
C GLU A 111 -1.51 -14.44 1.57
N LEU A 112 -1.80 -15.68 1.18
CA LEU A 112 -2.37 -16.00 -0.12
C LEU A 112 -3.81 -15.52 -0.30
N PHE A 113 -4.64 -15.63 0.75
CA PHE A 113 -6.09 -15.52 0.64
C PHE A 113 -6.71 -14.39 1.46
N THR A 114 -5.93 -13.58 2.19
CA THR A 114 -6.46 -12.43 2.93
C THR A 114 -5.90 -11.10 2.44
N GLN A 115 -6.69 -10.04 2.55
CA GLN A 115 -6.25 -8.69 2.16
C GLN A 115 -5.32 -8.03 3.19
N LYS A 116 -5.34 -8.49 4.45
CA LYS A 116 -4.45 -7.99 5.51
C LYS A 116 -3.07 -8.64 5.40
N GLY A 117 -3.02 -9.89 4.96
CA GLY A 117 -1.78 -10.68 4.96
C GLY A 117 -1.26 -10.91 6.37
N ALA A 118 -0.09 -11.54 6.45
CA ALA A 118 0.69 -11.78 7.64
C ALA A 118 2.18 -11.93 7.34
N GLY A 119 2.60 -11.27 6.26
CA GLY A 119 3.94 -11.26 5.72
C GLY A 119 4.40 -9.86 5.37
N THR A 120 5.41 -9.79 4.52
CA THR A 120 5.83 -8.56 3.84
C THR A 120 5.52 -8.66 2.37
N LEU A 121 4.74 -7.71 1.87
CA LEU A 121 4.49 -7.53 0.44
C LEU A 121 5.52 -6.56 -0.15
N ILE A 122 6.37 -7.05 -1.05
CA ILE A 122 7.32 -6.25 -1.81
C ILE A 122 6.82 -6.06 -3.24
N LYS A 123 6.78 -4.81 -3.69
CA LYS A 123 6.50 -4.43 -5.07
C LYS A 123 7.66 -3.62 -5.64
N ALA A 124 7.87 -3.73 -6.97
CA ALA A 124 8.69 -2.76 -7.71
C ALA A 124 8.19 -1.35 -7.38
N GLY A 125 6.86 -1.22 -7.32
CA GLY A 125 6.18 -0.02 -6.90
C GLY A 125 6.26 1.10 -7.91
N ARG A 126 5.59 2.20 -7.59
CA ARG A 126 5.53 3.41 -8.42
C ARG A 126 6.17 4.56 -7.67
N SER A 127 6.68 5.55 -8.39
CA SER A 127 7.23 6.79 -7.84
C SER A 127 6.10 7.70 -7.34
N ILE A 128 5.24 7.18 -6.47
CA ILE A 128 4.16 7.95 -5.84
C ILE A 128 4.82 9.10 -5.09
N LYS A 129 4.35 10.31 -5.37
CA LYS A 129 4.89 11.53 -4.77
C LYS A 129 3.97 12.02 -3.66
N ILE A 130 4.58 12.67 -2.68
CA ILE A 130 3.90 13.22 -1.51
C ILE A 130 4.17 14.71 -1.49
N TYR A 131 3.13 15.48 -1.23
CA TYR A 131 3.15 16.92 -1.19
C TYR A 131 2.43 17.38 0.07
N ASP A 132 2.90 18.48 0.65
CA ASP A 132 2.26 19.18 1.77
C ASP A 132 1.35 20.33 1.29
N SER A 133 1.48 20.73 0.03
CA SER A 133 0.70 21.81 -0.59
C SER A 133 0.28 21.48 -2.03
N LEU A 134 -0.50 22.38 -2.64
CA LEU A 134 -0.92 22.28 -4.04
C LEU A 134 0.04 22.97 -5.02
N GLU A 135 1.08 23.64 -4.54
CA GLU A 135 1.93 24.53 -5.35
C GLU A 135 2.65 23.77 -6.47
N ASP A 136 3.19 22.59 -6.14
CA ASP A 136 3.90 21.71 -7.10
C ASP A 136 2.97 20.74 -7.83
N LEU A 137 1.65 20.91 -7.70
CA LEU A 137 0.64 20.00 -8.24
C LEU A 137 -0.22 20.68 -9.31
N SER A 138 -0.49 19.94 -10.38
CA SER A 138 -1.49 20.37 -11.37
C SER A 138 -2.89 20.17 -10.80
N SER A 139 -3.47 21.24 -10.25
CA SER A 139 -4.84 21.26 -9.74
C SER A 139 -5.88 20.86 -10.82
N VAL A 140 -5.59 21.15 -12.09
CA VAL A 140 -6.40 20.74 -13.25
C VAL A 140 -6.41 19.21 -13.40
N ARG A 141 -5.24 18.57 -13.42
CA ARG A 141 -5.14 17.10 -13.53
C ARG A 141 -5.70 16.41 -12.30
N LEU A 142 -5.44 16.95 -11.11
CA LEU A 142 -5.96 16.42 -9.85
C LEU A 142 -7.49 16.50 -9.80
N ARG A 143 -8.07 17.61 -10.25
CA ARG A 143 -9.53 17.73 -10.42
C ARG A 143 -10.07 16.67 -11.35
N ALA A 144 -9.48 16.53 -12.53
CA ALA A 144 -9.93 15.56 -13.54
C ALA A 144 -9.89 14.12 -12.98
N LEU A 145 -8.83 13.76 -12.25
CA LEU A 145 -8.72 12.49 -11.55
C LEU A 145 -9.84 12.29 -10.54
N ILE A 146 -10.08 13.27 -9.66
CA ILE A 146 -11.10 13.16 -8.60
C ILE A 146 -12.48 12.98 -9.23
N GLN A 147 -12.83 13.85 -10.18
CA GLN A 147 -14.13 13.78 -10.83
C GLN A 147 -14.35 12.45 -11.54
N LYS A 148 -13.31 11.93 -12.21
CA LYS A 148 -13.40 10.64 -12.89
C LYS A 148 -13.51 9.47 -11.92
N ALA A 149 -12.80 9.51 -10.79
CA ALA A 149 -12.86 8.46 -9.77
C ALA A 149 -14.24 8.37 -9.10
N PHE A 150 -14.87 9.52 -8.82
CA PHE A 150 -16.16 9.58 -8.13
C PHE A 150 -17.38 9.64 -9.06
N GLY A 151 -17.19 9.90 -10.36
CA GLY A 151 -18.29 10.10 -11.31
C GLY A 151 -19.14 11.33 -11.02
N ARG A 152 -18.58 12.34 -10.34
CA ARG A 152 -19.26 13.57 -9.89
C ARG A 152 -18.39 14.80 -10.12
N SER A 153 -19.00 15.98 -10.14
CA SER A 153 -18.28 17.24 -10.32
C SER A 153 -17.71 17.73 -9.00
N LEU A 154 -16.47 18.21 -9.01
CA LEU A 154 -15.84 18.80 -7.83
C LEU A 154 -16.20 20.28 -7.78
N ILE A 155 -16.65 20.78 -6.63
CA ILE A 155 -17.03 22.20 -6.49
C ILE A 155 -15.88 23.12 -6.94
N ARG A 156 -16.21 24.23 -7.62
CA ARG A 156 -15.21 25.11 -8.24
C ARG A 156 -14.17 25.62 -7.24
N SER A 157 -14.61 25.91 -6.02
CA SER A 157 -13.82 26.44 -4.91
C SER A 157 -12.95 25.41 -4.18
N TYR A 158 -13.00 24.12 -4.55
CA TYR A 158 -12.35 23.07 -3.78
C TYR A 158 -10.84 23.27 -3.56
N PHE A 159 -10.13 23.84 -4.54
CA PHE A 159 -8.69 24.09 -4.43
C PHE A 159 -8.34 25.55 -4.08
N THR A 160 -9.31 26.46 -4.10
CA THR A 160 -9.05 27.91 -4.03
C THR A 160 -9.63 28.59 -2.81
N LYS A 161 -10.68 28.02 -2.18
CA LYS A 161 -11.31 28.56 -0.97
C LYS A 161 -11.61 27.41 -0.03
N GLN A 162 -10.59 26.94 0.68
CA GLN A 162 -10.73 25.93 1.72
C GLN A 162 -10.50 26.58 3.09
N LYS A 163 -11.38 26.25 4.04
CA LYS A 163 -11.23 26.67 5.43
C LYS A 163 -10.16 25.83 6.11
N GLU A 164 -10.05 24.56 5.70
CA GLU A 164 -9.13 23.57 6.25
C GLU A 164 -7.85 23.47 5.39
N LYS A 165 -6.70 23.36 6.07
CA LYS A 165 -5.39 23.25 5.42
C LYS A 165 -5.22 21.85 4.81
N PHE A 166 -4.70 21.78 3.59
CA PHE A 166 -4.19 20.53 3.01
C PHE A 166 -2.95 20.12 3.81
N LYS A 167 -2.96 18.92 4.38
CA LYS A 167 -1.87 18.41 5.22
C LYS A 167 -0.95 17.48 4.44
N THR A 168 -1.54 16.59 3.66
CA THR A 168 -0.79 15.59 2.89
C THR A 168 -1.56 15.24 1.64
N ILE A 169 -0.89 15.29 0.49
CA ILE A 169 -1.43 14.95 -0.82
C ILE A 169 -0.50 13.91 -1.45
N ILE A 170 -1.01 12.71 -1.64
CA ILE A 170 -0.27 11.58 -2.20
C ILE A 170 -0.79 11.33 -3.62
N VAL A 171 0.07 11.39 -4.63
CA VAL A 171 -0.37 11.34 -6.04
C VAL A 171 0.50 10.36 -6.84
N ASP A 172 -0.16 9.48 -7.59
CA ASP A 172 0.50 8.70 -8.65
C ASP A 172 0.98 9.63 -9.78
N PRO A 173 2.22 9.52 -10.29
CA PRO A 173 2.76 10.39 -11.34
C PRO A 173 1.89 10.54 -12.60
N ASP A 174 1.15 9.49 -12.95
CA ASP A 174 0.27 9.47 -14.12
C ASP A 174 -1.13 10.03 -13.81
N TYR A 175 -1.37 10.47 -12.56
CA TYR A 175 -2.67 10.90 -12.06
C TYR A 175 -3.73 9.81 -12.29
N LYS A 176 -3.39 8.54 -11.99
CA LYS A 176 -4.36 7.45 -11.95
C LYS A 176 -4.98 7.24 -10.57
N GLY A 177 -4.33 7.70 -9.50
CA GLY A 177 -4.93 7.79 -8.18
C GLY A 177 -4.29 8.86 -7.29
N ALA A 178 -5.05 9.33 -6.31
CA ALA A 178 -4.62 10.32 -5.35
C ALA A 178 -5.31 10.15 -3.98
N VAL A 179 -4.60 10.56 -2.94
CA VAL A 179 -5.10 10.69 -1.57
C VAL A 179 -4.91 12.12 -1.11
N ILE A 180 -5.93 12.70 -0.48
CA ILE A 180 -5.88 14.04 0.10
C ILE A 180 -6.31 13.94 1.56
N VAL A 181 -5.40 14.33 2.45
CA VAL A 181 -5.63 14.47 3.88
C VAL A 181 -5.65 15.95 4.24
N LYS A 182 -6.63 16.36 5.02
CA LYS A 182 -6.77 17.69 5.59
C LYS A 182 -6.65 17.62 7.11
N GLU A 183 -6.26 18.73 7.72
CA GLU A 183 -6.36 18.89 9.17
C GLU A 183 -7.68 19.58 9.52
N VAL A 184 -8.49 18.94 10.35
CA VAL A 184 -9.79 19.45 10.80
C VAL A 184 -9.80 19.43 12.31
N GLU A 185 -9.68 20.62 12.91
CA GLU A 185 -9.66 20.81 14.36
C GLU A 185 -8.69 19.88 15.11
N GLY A 186 -7.47 19.74 14.57
CA GLY A 186 -6.41 18.91 15.14
C GLY A 186 -6.46 17.42 14.74
N LEU A 187 -7.50 16.98 14.03
CA LEU A 187 -7.61 15.60 13.54
C LEU A 187 -7.29 15.49 12.04
N ASN A 188 -6.65 14.38 11.67
CA ASN A 188 -6.39 14.04 10.26
C ASN A 188 -7.68 13.50 9.62
N TYR A 189 -8.18 14.20 8.61
CA TYR A 189 -9.35 13.81 7.83
C TYR A 189 -8.94 13.41 6.41
N LEU A 190 -9.16 12.15 6.06
CA LEU A 190 -9.01 11.67 4.69
C LEU A 190 -10.21 12.16 3.86
N ASP A 191 -10.00 13.27 3.15
CA ASP A 191 -11.05 13.97 2.39
C ASP A 191 -11.27 13.38 0.99
N LYS A 192 -10.21 12.89 0.34
CA LYS A 192 -10.30 12.20 -0.95
C LYS A 192 -9.43 10.96 -0.94
N PHE A 193 -10.03 9.85 -1.31
CA PHE A 193 -9.35 8.63 -1.73
C PHE A 193 -9.88 8.29 -3.13
N ALA A 194 -9.13 8.66 -4.16
CA ALA A 194 -9.60 8.65 -5.55
C ALA A 194 -8.70 7.76 -6.40
N VAL A 195 -9.28 6.74 -7.03
CA VAL A 195 -8.58 5.89 -8.01
C VAL A 195 -9.45 5.78 -9.25
N ARG A 196 -8.88 6.05 -10.43
CA ARG A 196 -9.61 5.96 -11.69
C ARG A 196 -10.11 4.53 -11.91
N PRO A 197 -11.34 4.33 -12.42
CA PRO A 197 -11.86 2.99 -12.70
C PRO A 197 -10.95 2.17 -13.62
N GLU A 198 -10.33 2.82 -14.61
CA GLU A 198 -9.40 2.16 -15.55
C GLU A 198 -8.13 1.62 -14.89
N ALA A 199 -7.75 2.14 -13.73
CA ALA A 199 -6.54 1.73 -13.01
C ALA A 199 -6.79 0.63 -11.97
N ARG A 200 -8.02 0.10 -11.90
CA ARG A 200 -8.38 -1.02 -11.03
C ARG A 200 -7.57 -2.26 -11.43
N GLY A 201 -7.03 -2.96 -10.43
CA GLY A 201 -6.17 -4.13 -10.64
C GLY A 201 -4.69 -3.82 -10.87
N GLU A 202 -4.30 -2.55 -11.07
CA GLU A 202 -2.88 -2.13 -11.12
C GLU A 202 -2.24 -2.03 -9.72
N GLY A 203 -3.02 -2.18 -8.66
CA GLY A 203 -2.54 -2.11 -7.27
C GLY A 203 -2.36 -0.69 -6.72
N ILE A 204 -2.72 0.35 -7.49
CA ILE A 204 -2.55 1.77 -7.10
C ILE A 204 -3.29 2.11 -5.80
N ALA A 205 -4.51 1.60 -5.61
CA ALA A 205 -5.27 1.81 -4.37
C ALA A 205 -4.49 1.29 -3.15
N THR A 206 -3.92 0.09 -3.26
CA THR A 206 -3.09 -0.49 -2.20
C THR A 206 -1.87 0.36 -1.94
N ASP A 207 -1.17 0.79 -2.99
CA ASP A 207 0.07 1.57 -2.83
C ASP A 207 -0.22 2.92 -2.16
N LEU A 208 -1.27 3.63 -2.61
CA LEU A 208 -1.72 4.89 -2.00
C LEU A 208 -2.16 4.72 -0.55
N TRP A 209 -2.86 3.63 -0.24
CA TRP A 209 -3.29 3.33 1.13
C TRP A 209 -2.10 3.04 2.04
N GLN A 210 -1.14 2.26 1.57
CA GLN A 210 0.07 1.97 2.36
C GLN A 210 0.91 3.23 2.60
N MET A 211 1.01 4.12 1.60
CA MET A 211 1.64 5.43 1.78
C MET A 211 0.87 6.30 2.79
N LEU A 212 -0.47 6.27 2.77
CA LEU A 212 -1.29 6.97 3.76
C LEU A 212 -1.01 6.45 5.18
N LEU A 213 -0.98 5.12 5.37
CA LEU A 213 -0.69 4.51 6.66
C LEU A 213 0.72 4.83 7.17
N HIS A 214 1.70 4.94 6.27
CA HIS A 214 3.06 5.31 6.63
C HIS A 214 3.17 6.75 7.13
N HIS A 215 2.34 7.66 6.62
CA HIS A 215 2.37 9.08 6.96
C HIS A 215 1.41 9.48 8.08
N HIS A 216 0.36 8.69 8.33
CA HIS A 216 -0.68 8.99 9.30
C HIS A 216 -1.04 7.75 10.11
N ASP A 217 -0.57 7.72 11.36
CA ASP A 217 -0.89 6.65 12.31
C ASP A 217 -2.38 6.64 12.68
N SER A 218 -2.99 7.81 12.78
CA SER A 218 -4.40 8.01 13.13
C SER A 218 -5.08 9.02 12.21
N PHE A 219 -6.32 8.68 11.80
CA PHE A 219 -7.16 9.52 10.94
C PHE A 219 -8.59 8.99 10.88
N PHE A 220 -9.50 9.82 10.37
CA PHE A 220 -10.88 9.45 10.09
C PHE A 220 -11.29 9.83 8.66
N TRP A 221 -12.36 9.22 8.17
CA TRP A 221 -12.99 9.57 6.91
C TRP A 221 -14.47 9.28 6.94
N ARG A 222 -15.16 9.74 5.90
CA ARG A 222 -16.57 9.41 5.69
C ARG A 222 -16.82 8.91 4.29
N SER A 223 -17.86 8.12 4.14
CA SER A 223 -18.31 7.59 2.87
C SER A 223 -19.84 7.59 2.82
N ARG A 224 -20.41 7.68 1.62
CA ARG A 224 -21.85 7.52 1.45
C ARG A 224 -22.24 6.04 1.67
N PRO A 225 -23.43 5.73 2.20
CA PRO A 225 -23.88 4.34 2.39
C PRO A 225 -23.87 3.49 1.11
N ASP A 226 -24.16 4.09 -0.04
CA ASP A 226 -24.21 3.46 -1.37
C ASP A 226 -22.84 3.33 -2.06
N ASN A 227 -21.76 3.77 -1.41
CA ASN A 227 -20.43 3.71 -2.01
C ASN A 227 -19.92 2.26 -2.11
N SER A 228 -19.69 1.78 -3.34
CA SER A 228 -19.22 0.42 -3.64
C SER A 228 -17.94 -0.03 -2.91
N ILE A 229 -17.09 0.91 -2.49
CA ILE A 229 -15.84 0.58 -1.78
C ILE A 229 -16.01 0.47 -0.25
N ASN A 230 -17.21 0.64 0.28
CA ASN A 230 -17.45 0.56 1.73
C ASN A 230 -16.99 -0.77 2.33
N GLY A 231 -17.18 -1.90 1.63
CA GLY A 231 -16.66 -3.20 2.06
C GLY A 231 -15.16 -3.16 2.34
N TRP A 232 -14.40 -2.55 1.44
CA TRP A 232 -12.95 -2.35 1.62
C TRP A 232 -12.64 -1.42 2.80
N TYR A 233 -13.43 -0.36 3.03
CA TYR A 233 -13.25 0.49 4.21
C TYR A 233 -13.51 -0.23 5.52
N PHE A 234 -14.53 -1.10 5.60
CA PHE A 234 -14.79 -1.91 6.79
C PHE A 234 -13.60 -2.81 7.14
N GLU A 235 -12.92 -3.38 6.14
CA GLU A 235 -11.73 -4.20 6.36
C GLU A 235 -10.51 -3.39 6.82
N LYS A 236 -10.43 -2.10 6.48
CA LYS A 236 -9.26 -1.25 6.77
C LYS A 236 -9.43 -0.39 8.02
N ALA A 237 -10.65 -0.15 8.49
CA ALA A 237 -10.92 0.68 9.65
C ALA A 237 -10.69 -0.05 10.98
N SER A 238 -10.34 0.70 12.02
CA SER A 238 -10.39 0.22 13.41
C SER A 238 -11.82 0.19 13.95
N GLY A 239 -12.70 1.03 13.40
CA GLY A 239 -14.12 1.06 13.73
C GLY A 239 -14.92 1.90 12.75
N CYS A 240 -16.25 1.79 12.84
CA CYS A 240 -17.19 2.52 12.01
C CYS A 240 -18.47 2.84 12.79
N VAL A 241 -19.01 4.03 12.56
CA VAL A 241 -20.37 4.43 12.95
C VAL A 241 -21.17 4.74 11.68
N LYS A 242 -22.41 4.28 11.65
CA LYS A 242 -23.37 4.63 10.59
C LYS A 242 -24.27 5.74 11.10
N THR A 243 -24.37 6.81 10.35
CA THR A 243 -25.33 7.91 10.56
C THR A 243 -26.33 7.93 9.41
N ASP A 244 -27.34 8.78 9.48
CA ASP A 244 -28.39 8.89 8.45
C ASP A 244 -27.83 9.15 7.05
N LYS A 245 -26.74 9.92 6.95
CA LYS A 245 -26.19 10.39 5.66
C LYS A 245 -24.84 9.79 5.31
N TRP A 246 -24.11 9.26 6.29
CA TRP A 246 -22.70 8.90 6.16
C TRP A 246 -22.36 7.66 6.96
N PHE A 247 -21.43 6.86 6.44
CA PHE A 247 -20.63 5.97 7.26
C PHE A 247 -19.35 6.70 7.62
N VAL A 248 -19.07 6.82 8.92
CA VAL A 248 -17.87 7.44 9.46
C VAL A 248 -16.95 6.32 9.94
N PHE A 249 -15.74 6.31 9.39
CA PHE A 249 -14.72 5.32 9.67
C PHE A 249 -13.51 6.00 10.32
N TRP A 250 -12.76 5.27 11.13
CA TRP A 250 -11.52 5.75 11.71
C TRP A 250 -10.46 4.67 11.81
N ARG A 251 -9.21 5.10 11.99
CA ARG A 251 -8.09 4.26 12.38
C ARG A 251 -7.37 4.87 13.57
N ASN A 252 -7.09 4.01 14.56
CA ASN A 252 -6.24 4.30 15.72
C ASN A 252 -6.56 5.64 16.43
N LEU A 253 -7.85 5.98 16.53
CA LEU A 253 -8.30 7.12 17.33
C LEU A 253 -8.64 6.68 18.75
N THR A 254 -8.38 7.55 19.71
CA THR A 254 -8.86 7.42 21.09
C THR A 254 -10.37 7.65 21.16
N GLU A 255 -11.02 7.23 22.24
CA GLU A 255 -12.47 7.39 22.42
C GLU A 255 -12.94 8.86 22.32
N ALA A 256 -12.19 9.79 22.92
CA ALA A 256 -12.48 11.21 22.82
C ALA A 256 -12.38 11.73 21.38
N GLU A 257 -11.38 11.28 20.62
CA GLU A 257 -11.19 11.66 19.22
C GLU A 257 -12.26 11.04 18.31
N ILE A 258 -12.77 9.85 18.63
CA ILE A 258 -13.84 9.18 17.87
C ILE A 258 -15.12 10.03 17.91
N ASN A 259 -15.54 10.47 19.09
CA ASN A 259 -16.74 11.30 19.23
C ASN A 259 -16.60 12.61 18.43
N LYS A 260 -15.44 13.28 18.56
CA LYS A 260 -15.14 14.49 17.80
C LYS A 260 -15.13 14.22 16.29
N ALA A 261 -14.53 13.11 15.84
CA ALA A 261 -14.48 12.74 14.43
C ALA A 261 -15.89 12.50 13.84
N ILE A 262 -16.81 11.91 14.61
CA ILE A 262 -18.21 11.68 14.19
C ILE A 262 -18.94 13.01 14.01
N GLU A 263 -18.78 13.96 14.93
CA GLU A 263 -19.37 15.30 14.84
C GLU A 263 -18.82 16.07 13.62
N LEU A 264 -17.49 16.11 13.48
CA LEU A 264 -16.82 16.77 12.35
C LEU A 264 -17.22 16.15 11.01
N ALA A 265 -17.24 14.82 10.91
CA ALA A 265 -17.61 14.12 9.70
C ALA A 265 -19.05 14.44 9.23
N GLN A 266 -19.95 14.76 10.16
CA GLN A 266 -21.32 15.18 9.81
C GLN A 266 -21.38 16.65 9.40
N ALA A 267 -20.61 17.51 10.05
CA ALA A 267 -20.59 18.95 9.80
C ALA A 267 -19.87 19.35 8.49
N ILE A 268 -18.87 18.59 8.04
CA ILE A 268 -18.12 18.89 6.82
C ILE A 268 -19.07 18.95 5.61
N LYS A 269 -19.02 20.03 4.83
CA LYS A 269 -19.89 20.18 3.65
C LYS A 269 -19.49 19.21 2.51
N PRO A 270 -20.45 18.67 1.74
CA PRO A 270 -20.12 17.91 0.54
C PRO A 270 -19.31 18.74 -0.45
N THR A 271 -18.28 18.13 -1.03
CA THR A 271 -17.39 18.77 -2.01
C THR A 271 -17.58 18.24 -3.44
N LEU A 272 -18.39 17.18 -3.58
CA LEU A 272 -18.77 16.57 -4.86
C LEU A 272 -20.28 16.79 -5.08
N ILE A 273 -20.62 17.39 -6.22
CA ILE A 273 -21.99 17.68 -6.67
C ILE A 273 -22.35 16.85 -7.90
#